data_AF-A0A7S4CJ92-F1
#
_entry.id   AF-A0A7S4CJ92-F1
#
_cell.length_a   1.000
_cell.length_b   1.000
_cell.length_c   1.000
_cell.angle_alpha   90.00
_cell.angle_beta   90.00
_cell.angle_gamma   90.00
#
_symmetry.space_group_name_H-M   'P 1'
#
loop_
_entity.id
_entity.type
_entity.pdbx_description
1 polymer ?
#
loop_
_entity_poly.entity_id
_entity_poly.type
_entity_poly.pdbx_seq_one_letter_code
_entity_poly.pdbx_strand_id
1 'polypeptide(L)'
;PPGDLDYILIESSGISEPLPVAETFTFTDSAGASLSAIARLDALVTVVDGASFLDELHAADKLRGRGWQASEDDERTVAQLFCDQLEFANVIVMNKMDLLDAGARARLRALLRRFNPDA
;
A
#
# COMPACT_ATOMS: atom_id res chain seq x y z
N PRO A 1 28.99 10.09 16.37
CA PRO A 1 27.83 10.08 17.30
C PRO A 1 26.95 8.85 16.98
N PRO A 2 26.06 8.38 17.86
CA PRO A 2 25.00 7.46 17.44
C PRO A 2 24.33 8.04 16.19
N GLY A 3 24.22 7.23 15.14
CA GLY A 3 24.22 7.68 13.75
C GLY A 3 23.05 8.58 13.33
N ASP A 4 23.38 9.65 12.61
CA ASP A 4 22.42 10.54 11.95
C ASP A 4 21.69 9.77 10.84
N LEU A 5 20.50 9.26 11.15
CA LEU A 5 19.57 8.72 10.16
C LEU A 5 18.58 9.83 9.81
N ASP A 6 18.61 10.30 8.56
CA ASP A 6 17.67 11.31 8.07
C ASP A 6 16.30 10.70 7.70
N TYR A 7 16.29 9.44 7.24
CA TYR A 7 15.10 8.75 6.77
C TYR A 7 15.12 7.26 7.12
N ILE A 8 13.94 6.71 7.35
CA ILE A 8 13.69 5.28 7.53
C ILE A 8 12.70 4.85 6.45
N LEU A 9 13.06 3.81 5.69
CA LEU A 9 12.14 3.15 4.78
C LEU A 9 11.64 1.85 5.43
N ILE A 10 10.32 1.69 5.48
CA ILE A 10 9.68 0.49 6.00
C ILE A 10 9.04 -0.24 4.81
N GLU A 11 9.52 -1.43 4.51
CA GLU A 11 8.86 -2.35 3.59
C GLU A 11 7.88 -3.20 4.40
N SER A 12 6.58 -2.95 4.24
CA SER A 12 5.54 -3.81 4.78
C SER A 12 5.36 -5.03 3.87
N SER A 13 4.75 -6.10 4.40
CA SER A 13 4.41 -7.24 3.55
C SER A 13 3.42 -6.79 2.46
N GLY A 14 3.43 -7.43 1.29
CA GLY A 14 2.51 -7.09 0.19
C GLY A 14 1.02 -7.23 0.53
N ILE A 15 0.70 -7.86 1.68
CA ILE A 15 -0.66 -8.04 2.20
C ILE A 15 -0.98 -7.12 3.39
N SER A 16 -0.01 -6.29 3.81
CA SER A 16 -0.18 -5.35 4.90
C SER A 16 -0.98 -4.12 4.44
N GLU A 17 -1.80 -3.60 5.35
CA GLU A 17 -2.53 -2.35 5.15
C GLU A 17 -1.68 -1.15 5.56
N PRO A 18 -1.75 -0.02 4.82
CA PRO A 18 -1.01 1.19 5.16
C PRO A 18 -1.49 1.83 6.47
N LEU A 19 -2.80 1.78 6.76
CA LEU A 19 -3.38 2.50 7.89
C LEU A 19 -2.92 1.97 9.26
N PRO A 20 -2.95 0.66 9.57
CA PRO A 20 -2.41 0.15 10.83
C PRO A 20 -0.93 0.52 11.04
N VAL A 21 -0.13 0.54 9.96
CA VAL A 21 1.27 1.00 10.02
C VAL A 21 1.32 2.49 10.37
N ALA A 22 0.50 3.34 9.73
CA ALA A 22 0.43 4.76 10.06
C ALA A 22 -0.04 5.02 11.50
N GLU A 23 -1.00 4.25 12.01
CA GLU A 23 -1.51 4.40 13.38
C GLU A 23 -0.43 4.12 14.43
N THR A 24 0.48 3.16 14.18
CA THR A 24 1.64 2.91 15.06
C THR A 24 2.51 4.13 15.31
N PHE A 25 2.53 5.11 14.39
CA PHE A 25 3.26 6.35 14.61
C PHE A 25 2.58 7.27 15.64
N THR A 26 1.27 7.15 15.79
CA THR A 26 0.47 8.02 16.67
C THR A 26 0.21 7.41 18.05
N PHE A 27 0.37 6.09 18.21
CA PHE A 27 0.17 5.44 19.50
C PHE A 27 1.22 5.86 20.53
N THR A 28 0.77 5.95 21.77
CA THR A 28 1.62 6.17 22.95
C THR A 28 1.67 4.87 23.72
N ASP A 29 2.88 4.37 24.00
CA ASP A 29 3.07 3.15 24.78
C ASP A 29 2.77 3.36 26.27
N SER A 30 2.87 2.27 27.05
CA SER A 30 2.62 2.30 28.51
C SER A 30 3.61 3.17 29.29
N ALA A 31 4.75 3.51 28.69
CA ALA A 31 5.75 4.41 29.27
C ALA A 31 5.54 5.88 28.84
N GLY A 32 4.54 6.18 28.02
CA GLY A 32 4.25 7.53 27.55
C GLY A 32 5.05 7.94 26.30
N ALA A 33 5.79 7.02 25.67
CA ALA A 33 6.58 7.30 24.48
C ALA A 33 5.76 7.05 23.20
N SER A 34 5.99 7.88 22.18
CA SER A 34 5.39 7.72 20.85
C SER A 34 6.45 7.91 19.78
N LEU A 35 6.35 7.16 18.67
CA LEU A 35 7.21 7.36 17.51
C LEU A 35 7.06 8.77 16.92
N SER A 36 5.86 9.36 16.98
CA SER A 36 5.60 10.74 16.58
C SER A 36 6.45 11.79 17.31
N ALA A 37 7.00 11.46 18.49
CA ALA A 37 7.87 12.36 19.24
C ALA A 37 9.30 12.44 18.68
N ILE A 38 9.70 11.47 17.86
CA ILE A 38 11.08 11.35 17.34
C ILE A 38 11.16 11.18 15.82
N ALA A 39 10.05 10.86 15.15
CA ALA A 39 9.97 10.68 13.71
C ALA A 39 8.59 11.12 13.17
N ARG A 40 8.55 11.55 11.91
CA ARG A 40 7.31 11.87 11.19
C ARG A 40 7.08 10.86 10.09
N LEU A 41 5.86 10.36 9.94
CA LEU A 41 5.46 9.62 8.75
C LEU A 41 5.40 10.58 7.55
N ASP A 42 6.35 10.44 6.64
CA ASP A 42 6.52 11.37 5.50
C ASP A 42 5.69 10.94 4.28
N ALA A 43 5.68 9.65 3.97
CA ALA A 43 4.96 9.10 2.83
C ALA A 43 4.49 7.66 3.11
N LEU A 44 3.36 7.31 2.49
CA LEU A 44 2.82 5.97 2.29
C LEU A 44 2.85 5.71 0.79
N VAL A 45 3.78 4.83 0.37
CA VAL A 45 4.04 4.54 -1.04
C VAL A 45 3.44 3.19 -1.40
N THR A 46 2.55 3.17 -2.41
CA THR A 46 2.01 1.92 -2.96
C THR A 46 2.61 1.66 -4.33
N VAL A 47 3.25 0.50 -4.49
CA VAL A 47 3.82 0.07 -5.77
C VAL A 47 2.83 -0.84 -6.48
N VAL A 48 2.37 -0.42 -7.64
CA VAL A 48 1.40 -1.14 -8.48
C VAL A 48 2.14 -1.87 -9.58
N ASP A 49 1.99 -3.19 -9.65
CA ASP A 49 2.45 -3.98 -10.80
C ASP A 49 1.54 -3.73 -12.00
N GLY A 50 1.99 -2.91 -12.95
CA GLY A 50 1.17 -2.56 -14.11
C GLY A 50 0.79 -3.76 -14.97
N ALA A 51 1.61 -4.81 -15.01
CA ALA A 51 1.40 -5.96 -15.87
C ALA A 51 0.28 -6.88 -15.38
N SER A 52 0.04 -6.95 -14.07
CA SER A 52 -0.97 -7.85 -13.49
C SER A 52 -2.11 -7.15 -12.78
N PHE A 53 -1.96 -5.87 -12.39
CA PHE A 53 -2.91 -5.18 -11.51
C PHE A 53 -4.36 -5.20 -12.01
N LEU A 54 -4.58 -4.92 -13.32
CA LEU A 54 -5.94 -4.91 -13.87
C LEU A 54 -6.60 -6.29 -13.85
N ASP A 55 -5.82 -7.35 -14.09
CA ASP A 55 -6.35 -8.72 -14.08
C ASP A 55 -6.62 -9.16 -12.64
N GLU A 56 -5.73 -8.83 -11.71
CA GLU A 56 -5.86 -9.13 -10.29
C GLU A 56 -7.02 -8.37 -9.63
N LEU A 57 -7.24 -7.11 -10.01
CA LEU A 57 -8.35 -6.31 -9.50
C LEU A 57 -9.71 -6.87 -9.96
N HIS A 58 -9.79 -7.43 -11.16
CA HIS A 58 -11.00 -8.06 -11.68
C HIS A 58 -11.17 -9.51 -11.22
N ALA A 59 -10.10 -10.16 -10.75
CA ALA A 59 -10.21 -11.45 -10.12
C ALA A 59 -11.00 -11.31 -8.82
N ALA A 60 -12.20 -11.87 -8.76
CA ALA A 60 -13.06 -11.88 -7.58
C ALA A 60 -12.54 -12.81 -6.46
N ASP A 61 -11.22 -12.97 -6.38
CA ASP A 61 -10.56 -13.91 -5.50
C ASP A 61 -10.52 -13.38 -4.06
N LYS A 62 -10.75 -14.30 -3.12
CA LYS A 62 -10.53 -14.07 -1.70
C LYS A 62 -9.04 -14.14 -1.39
N LEU A 63 -8.56 -13.32 -0.45
CA LEU A 63 -7.18 -13.36 0.03
C LEU A 63 -6.81 -14.78 0.52
N ARG A 64 -7.71 -15.44 1.23
CA ARG A 64 -7.54 -16.83 1.69
C ARG A 64 -7.25 -17.81 0.56
N GLY A 65 -7.92 -17.65 -0.59
CA GLY A 65 -7.71 -18.53 -1.76
C GLY A 65 -6.32 -18.37 -2.38
N ARG A 66 -5.66 -17.24 -2.14
CA ARG A 66 -4.30 -16.91 -2.59
C ARG A 66 -3.24 -17.13 -1.50
N GLY A 67 -3.63 -17.49 -0.27
CA GLY A 67 -2.72 -17.57 0.88
C GLY A 67 -2.26 -16.21 1.39
N TRP A 68 -3.03 -15.16 1.15
CA TRP A 68 -2.72 -13.75 1.46
C TRP A 68 -3.48 -13.20 2.67
N GLN A 69 -4.19 -14.06 3.39
CA GLN A 69 -4.95 -13.67 4.58
C GLN A 69 -4.03 -13.20 5.71
N ALA A 70 -4.37 -12.08 6.34
CA ALA A 70 -3.63 -11.58 7.51
C ALA A 70 -3.97 -12.37 8.80
N SER A 71 -5.15 -12.99 8.85
CA SER A 71 -5.62 -13.83 9.95
C SER A 71 -6.56 -14.92 9.46
N GLU A 72 -6.93 -15.85 10.34
CA GLU A 72 -7.90 -16.89 10.02
C GLU A 72 -9.31 -16.37 9.74
N ASP A 73 -9.63 -15.13 10.09
CA ASP A 73 -10.94 -14.50 9.89
C ASP A 73 -10.94 -13.44 8.78
N ASP A 74 -9.83 -13.31 8.04
CA ASP A 74 -9.70 -12.33 6.95
C ASP A 74 -10.47 -12.79 5.69
N GLU A 75 -11.67 -12.25 5.55
CA GLU A 75 -12.62 -12.56 4.49
C GLU A 75 -12.57 -11.57 3.31
N ARG A 76 -11.55 -10.72 3.22
CA ARG A 76 -11.44 -9.75 2.14
C ARG A 76 -11.12 -10.39 0.79
N THR A 77 -11.44 -9.67 -0.28
CA THR A 77 -10.97 -9.98 -1.63
C THR A 77 -9.65 -9.27 -1.92
N VAL A 78 -8.94 -9.75 -2.95
CA VAL A 78 -7.75 -9.07 -3.50
C VAL A 78 -8.09 -7.63 -3.88
N ALA A 79 -9.25 -7.42 -4.51
CA ALA A 79 -9.69 -6.09 -4.89
C ALA A 79 -9.90 -5.16 -3.68
N GLN A 80 -10.46 -5.65 -2.57
CA GLN A 80 -10.61 -4.85 -1.35
C GLN A 80 -9.26 -4.43 -0.78
N LEU A 81 -8.30 -5.37 -0.67
CA LEU A 81 -6.94 -5.06 -0.22
C LEU A 81 -6.27 -4.00 -1.09
N PHE A 82 -6.39 -4.11 -2.42
CA PHE A 82 -5.80 -3.14 -3.35
C PHE A 82 -6.46 -1.76 -3.25
N CYS A 83 -7.78 -1.70 -3.09
CA CYS A 83 -8.48 -0.44 -2.85
C CYS A 83 -7.96 0.23 -1.58
N ASP A 84 -7.87 -0.50 -0.46
CA ASP A 84 -7.37 0.03 0.81
C ASP A 84 -5.94 0.57 0.63
N GLN A 85 -5.05 -0.19 -0.03
CA GLN A 85 -3.68 0.25 -0.29
C GLN A 85 -3.59 1.50 -1.19
N LEU A 86 -4.50 1.66 -2.15
CA LEU A 86 -4.50 2.82 -3.05
C LEU A 86 -5.11 4.07 -2.41
N GLU A 87 -6.16 3.92 -1.61
CA GLU A 87 -6.85 5.04 -0.95
C GLU A 87 -5.95 5.75 0.07
N PHE A 88 -5.08 5.01 0.77
CA PHE A 88 -4.17 5.59 1.77
C PHE A 88 -2.80 6.01 1.22
N ALA A 89 -2.48 5.64 -0.03
CA ALA A 89 -1.23 6.05 -0.65
C ALA A 89 -1.21 7.58 -0.87
N ASN A 90 -0.06 8.19 -0.63
CA ASN A 90 0.22 9.56 -1.09
C ASN A 90 1.21 9.59 -2.26
N VAL A 91 1.84 8.44 -2.56
CA VAL A 91 2.60 8.24 -3.78
C VAL A 91 2.25 6.86 -4.34
N ILE A 92 1.87 6.82 -5.62
CA ILE A 92 1.64 5.56 -6.34
C ILE A 92 2.72 5.38 -7.41
N VAL A 93 3.49 4.29 -7.31
CA VAL A 93 4.52 3.93 -8.29
C VAL A 93 4.00 2.82 -9.20
N MET A 94 3.85 3.11 -10.50
CA MET A 94 3.50 2.08 -11.49
C MET A 94 4.77 1.39 -12.01
N ASN A 95 4.96 0.12 -11.66
CA ASN A 95 6.08 -0.71 -12.10
C ASN A 95 5.70 -1.59 -13.32
N LYS A 96 6.70 -2.14 -14.01
CA LYS A 96 6.55 -3.05 -15.17
C LYS A 96 5.74 -2.47 -16.33
N MET A 97 5.76 -1.14 -16.48
CA MET A 97 5.02 -0.40 -17.52
C MET A 97 5.54 -0.65 -18.94
N ASP A 98 6.73 -1.23 -19.06
CA ASP A 98 7.33 -1.73 -20.30
C ASP A 98 6.59 -2.95 -20.87
N LEU A 99 5.92 -3.74 -20.02
CA LEU A 99 5.12 -4.90 -20.42
C LEU A 99 3.72 -4.53 -20.93
N LEU A 100 3.33 -3.26 -20.83
CA LEU A 100 2.03 -2.76 -21.25
C LEU A 100 2.09 -2.04 -22.59
N ASP A 101 1.05 -2.18 -23.40
CA ASP A 101 0.84 -1.31 -24.56
C ASP A 101 0.36 0.10 -24.13
N ALA A 102 0.30 1.03 -25.08
CA ALA A 102 -0.11 2.41 -24.80
C ALA A 102 -1.56 2.51 -24.27
N GLY A 103 -2.45 1.63 -24.71
CA GLY A 103 -3.86 1.62 -24.29
C GLY A 103 -4.00 1.11 -22.86
N ALA A 104 -3.32 0.01 -22.52
CA ALA A 104 -3.30 -0.55 -21.18
C ALA A 104 -2.67 0.43 -20.17
N ARG A 105 -1.56 1.09 -20.53
CA ARG A 105 -0.96 2.15 -19.68
C ARG A 105 -1.93 3.30 -19.41
N ALA A 106 -2.66 3.75 -20.43
CA ALA A 106 -3.63 4.83 -20.28
C ALA A 106 -4.80 4.42 -19.37
N ARG A 107 -5.30 3.18 -19.52
CA ARG A 107 -6.38 2.62 -18.69
C ARG A 107 -5.95 2.51 -17.23
N LEU A 108 -4.77 1.94 -16.96
CA LEU A 108 -4.23 1.82 -15.60
C LEU A 108 -4.10 3.19 -14.95
N ARG A 109 -3.48 4.16 -15.64
CA ARG A 109 -3.33 5.52 -15.14
C ARG A 109 -4.68 6.19 -14.85
N ALA A 110 -5.66 6.03 -15.73
CA ALA A 110 -6.99 6.59 -15.53
C ALA A 110 -7.70 5.95 -14.34
N LEU A 111 -7.53 4.64 -14.13
CA LEU A 111 -8.10 3.92 -13.00
C LEU A 111 -7.47 4.36 -11.68
N LEU A 112 -6.13 4.40 -11.59
CA LEU A 112 -5.43 4.81 -10.38
C LEU A 112 -5.78 6.25 -9.96
N ARG A 113 -5.89 7.17 -10.93
CA ARG A 113 -6.36 8.55 -10.67
C ARG A 113 -7.80 8.64 -10.17
N ARG A 114 -8.64 7.65 -10.49
CA ARG A 114 -10.02 7.60 -9.98
C ARG A 114 -10.07 7.06 -8.56
N PHE A 115 -9.18 6.15 -8.20
CA PHE A 115 -9.04 5.66 -6.83
C PHE A 115 -8.45 6.73 -5.92
N ASN A 116 -7.38 7.38 -6.36
CA ASN A 116 -6.70 8.40 -5.59
C ASN A 116 -6.28 9.56 -6.51
N PRO A 117 -7.07 10.65 -6.57
CA PRO A 117 -6.78 11.80 -7.42
C PRO A 117 -5.66 12.70 -6.87
N ASP A 118 -5.36 12.58 -5.57
CA ASP A 118 -4.44 13.45 -4.83
C ASP A 118 -3.03 12.85 -4.70
N ALA A 119 -2.84 11.58 -5.13
CA ALA A 119 -1.56 10.87 -5.18
C ALA A 119 -0.81 10.96 -6.53
#